data_AF-A0A7Y8F6U6-F1
#
_entry.id   AF-A0A7Y8F6U6-F1
#
_cell.length_a   1.000
_cell.length_b   1.000
_cell.length_c   1.000
_cell.angle_alpha   90.00
_cell.angle_beta   90.00
_cell.angle_gamma   90.00
#
_symmetry.space_group_name_H-M   'P 1'
#
loop_
_entity.id
_entity.type
_entity.pdbx_description
1 polymer ?
#
loop_
_entity_poly.entity_id
_entity_poly.type
_entity_poly.pdbx_seq_one_letter_code
_entity_poly.pdbx_strand_id
1 'polypeptide(L)'
;MSRSRIQNGVAGAVLTGAVLLAASVMFLAVALPPPEMDLFARLTPPGGTTLLGSDQLGRPILARVLAGAPWSLGVAFAANAISLVLGVSAGLLAAEFDGVPRRIILQTVNLTLSFPSLVAAMAAVAILGQSAGAVILVLGLLAWPLFARVVYA
;
A
#
# COMPACT_ATOMS: atom_id res chain seq x y z
N MET A 1 -15.83 29.61 -12.57
CA MET A 1 -15.00 28.66 -11.78
C MET A 1 -14.02 29.45 -10.92
N SER A 2 -14.05 29.28 -9.60
CA SER A 2 -13.17 30.01 -8.67
C SER A 2 -11.69 29.68 -8.93
N ARG A 3 -10.81 30.68 -8.97
CA ARG A 3 -9.35 30.53 -9.10
C ARG A 3 -8.76 29.49 -8.11
N SER A 4 -9.39 29.32 -6.95
CA SER A 4 -8.99 28.31 -5.96
C SER A 4 -9.19 26.86 -6.42
N ARG A 5 -10.21 26.54 -7.24
CA ARG A 5 -10.39 25.18 -7.76
C ARG A 5 -9.31 24.79 -8.78
N ILE A 6 -8.86 25.75 -9.59
CA ILE A 6 -7.81 25.54 -10.59
C ILE A 6 -6.45 25.33 -9.90
N GLN A 7 -6.13 26.16 -8.89
CA GLN A 7 -4.91 26.02 -8.09
C GLN A 7 -4.84 24.67 -7.36
N ASN A 8 -5.96 24.23 -6.75
CA ASN A 8 -6.04 22.92 -6.09
C ASN A 8 -5.88 21.75 -7.08
N GLY A 9 -6.45 21.87 -8.28
CA GLY A 9 -6.30 20.85 -9.33
C GLY A 9 -4.85 20.70 -9.81
N VAL A 10 -4.15 21.82 -10.02
CA VAL A 10 -2.74 21.82 -10.41
C VAL A 10 -1.86 21.26 -9.29
N ALA A 11 -2.07 21.68 -8.04
CA ALA A 11 -1.33 21.15 -6.89
C ALA A 11 -1.52 19.63 -6.74
N GLY A 12 -2.75 19.14 -6.88
CA GLY A 12 -3.05 17.71 -6.89
C GLY A 12 -2.32 16.96 -7.99
N ALA A 13 -2.38 17.46 -9.24
CA ALA A 13 -1.70 16.85 -10.37
C ALA A 13 -0.18 16.80 -10.20
N VAL A 14 0.43 17.87 -9.66
CA VAL A 14 1.87 17.92 -9.38
C VAL A 14 2.26 16.90 -8.31
N LEU A 15 1.50 16.79 -7.22
CA LEU A 15 1.75 15.82 -6.16
C LEU A 15 1.62 14.38 -6.68
N THR A 16 0.56 14.08 -7.41
CA THR A 16 0.37 12.75 -8.02
C THR A 16 1.50 12.43 -9.00
N GLY A 17 1.88 13.39 -9.85
CA GLY A 17 3.00 13.24 -10.79
C GLY A 17 4.32 12.95 -10.07
N ALA A 18 4.62 13.68 -8.99
CA ALA A 18 5.82 13.46 -8.19
C ALA A 18 5.85 12.07 -7.53
N VAL A 19 4.71 11.61 -6.99
CA VAL A 19 4.58 10.27 -6.40
C VAL A 19 4.77 9.18 -7.45
N LEU A 20 4.16 9.32 -8.63
CA LEU A 20 4.31 8.36 -9.72
C LEU A 20 5.76 8.30 -10.21
N LEU A 21 6.43 9.45 -10.36
CA LEU A 21 7.81 9.51 -10.79
C LEU A 21 8.74 8.86 -9.75
N ALA A 22 8.52 9.12 -8.47
CA ALA A 22 9.24 8.44 -7.39
C ALA A 22 8.99 6.92 -7.40
N ALA A 23 7.75 6.48 -7.62
CA ALA A 23 7.42 5.06 -7.73
C ALA A 23 8.11 4.40 -8.95
N SER A 24 8.17 5.08 -10.09
CA SER A 24 8.89 4.59 -11.28
C SER A 24 10.39 4.46 -11.03
N VAL A 25 11.02 5.46 -10.40
CA VAL A 25 12.45 5.41 -10.03
C VAL A 25 12.70 4.27 -9.04
N MET A 26 11.84 4.12 -8.03
CA MET A 26 11.93 3.03 -7.06
C MET A 26 11.73 1.66 -7.72
N PHE A 27 10.86 1.54 -8.73
CA PHE A 27 10.68 0.27 -9.44
C PHE A 27 11.91 -0.13 -10.26
N LEU A 28 12.63 0.82 -10.86
CA LEU A 28 13.90 0.55 -11.56
C LEU A 28 14.99 0.03 -10.60
N ALA A 29 14.88 0.33 -9.31
CA ALA A 29 15.80 -0.16 -8.29
C ALA A 29 15.73 -1.68 -8.05
N VAL A 30 14.78 -2.41 -8.64
CA VAL A 30 14.77 -3.90 -8.68
C VAL A 30 16.09 -4.46 -9.19
N ALA A 31 16.72 -3.77 -10.15
CA ALA A 31 17.95 -4.22 -10.79
C ALA A 31 19.21 -4.01 -9.92
N LEU A 32 19.08 -3.34 -8.77
CA LEU A 32 20.22 -3.13 -7.89
C LEU A 32 20.65 -4.44 -7.20
N PRO A 33 21.95 -4.68 -7.05
CA PRO A 33 22.44 -5.83 -6.31
C PRO A 33 21.96 -5.76 -4.85
N PRO A 34 21.77 -6.91 -4.18
CA PRO A 34 21.41 -6.93 -2.78
C PRO A 34 22.48 -6.22 -1.95
N PRO A 35 22.09 -5.45 -0.92
CA PRO A 35 23.05 -4.69 -0.13
C PRO A 35 24.01 -5.62 0.60
N GLU A 36 25.30 -5.43 0.36
CA GLU A 36 26.37 -6.18 0.99
C GLU A 36 26.47 -5.86 2.49
N MET A 37 26.95 -6.85 3.24
CA MET A 37 27.08 -6.78 4.69
C MET A 37 28.52 -6.46 5.06
N ASP A 38 28.74 -5.35 5.75
CA ASP A 38 30.05 -4.97 6.28
C ASP A 38 29.97 -4.75 7.80
N LEU A 39 30.52 -5.67 8.58
CA LEU A 39 30.44 -5.60 10.04
C LEU A 39 31.27 -4.45 10.63
N PHE A 40 32.24 -3.91 9.91
CA PHE A 40 33.02 -2.75 10.34
C PHE A 40 32.27 -1.43 10.16
N ALA A 41 31.31 -1.41 9.24
CA ALA A 41 30.46 -0.28 8.98
C ALA A 41 29.11 -0.37 9.73
N ARG A 42 29.05 -0.99 10.93
CA ARG A 42 27.80 -1.08 11.71
C ARG A 42 27.40 0.25 12.35
N LEU A 43 26.10 0.56 12.31
CA LEU A 43 25.52 1.74 12.95
C LEU A 43 26.25 3.04 12.61
N THR A 44 26.75 3.16 11.38
CA THR A 44 27.39 4.39 10.92
C THR A 44 26.36 5.51 10.83
N PRO A 45 26.69 6.73 11.29
CA PRO A 45 25.78 7.85 11.19
C PRO A 45 25.50 8.20 9.72
N PRO A 46 24.40 8.91 9.42
CA PRO A 46 24.15 9.44 8.09
C PRO A 46 25.28 10.37 7.64
N GLY A 47 25.80 10.16 6.43
CA GLY A 47 26.89 10.95 5.86
C GLY A 47 28.07 10.10 5.39
N GLY A 48 29.06 10.76 4.77
CA GLY A 48 30.25 10.11 4.22
C GLY A 48 29.92 9.14 3.08
N THR A 49 30.30 7.87 3.23
CA THR A 49 30.06 6.79 2.24
C THR A 49 28.65 6.22 2.31
N THR A 50 27.90 6.47 3.39
CA THR A 50 26.53 5.97 3.60
C THR A 50 25.55 7.12 3.83
N LEU A 51 24.84 7.53 2.76
CA LEU A 51 23.87 8.65 2.77
C LEU A 51 22.87 8.62 3.93
N LEU A 52 22.28 7.46 4.21
CA LEU A 52 21.31 7.27 5.31
C LEU A 52 21.90 6.51 6.51
N GLY A 53 23.22 6.29 6.53
CA GLY A 53 23.87 5.43 7.51
C GLY A 53 23.68 3.94 7.23
N SER A 54 23.99 3.11 8.22
CA SER A 54 23.91 1.66 8.15
C SER A 54 23.12 1.03 9.31
N ASP A 55 22.64 -0.19 9.11
CA ASP A 55 21.93 -0.95 10.14
C ASP A 55 22.87 -1.72 11.09
N GLN A 56 22.28 -2.54 11.98
CA GLN A 56 23.01 -3.37 12.94
C GLN A 56 23.89 -4.45 12.29
N LEU A 57 23.66 -4.77 11.03
CA LEU A 57 24.47 -5.68 10.23
C LEU A 57 25.48 -4.93 9.36
N GLY A 58 25.48 -3.59 9.40
CA GLY A 58 26.33 -2.72 8.61
C GLY A 58 25.97 -2.65 7.14
N ARG A 59 24.71 -2.97 6.81
CA ARG A 59 24.17 -2.79 5.45
C ARG A 59 23.73 -1.33 5.28
N PRO A 60 24.06 -0.66 4.16
CA PRO A 60 23.61 0.71 3.91
C PRO A 60 22.07 0.81 3.87
N ILE A 61 21.49 1.70 4.68
CA ILE A 61 20.03 1.84 4.83
C ILE A 61 19.38 2.26 3.51
N LEU A 62 20.00 3.19 2.77
CA LEU A 62 19.50 3.65 1.47
C LEU A 62 19.38 2.49 0.47
N ALA A 63 20.39 1.63 0.39
CA ALA A 63 20.38 0.48 -0.49
C ALA A 63 19.27 -0.52 -0.10
N ARG A 64 19.02 -0.71 1.21
CA ARG A 64 17.91 -1.55 1.69
C ARG A 64 16.54 -0.99 1.32
N VAL A 65 16.35 0.32 1.46
CA VAL A 65 15.09 0.99 1.07
C VAL A 65 14.86 0.84 -0.42
N LEU A 66 15.87 1.11 -1.24
CA LEU A 66 15.78 0.98 -2.70
C LEU A 66 15.52 -0.47 -3.14
N ALA A 67 16.19 -1.46 -2.53
CA ALA A 67 15.97 -2.86 -2.84
C ALA A 67 14.59 -3.38 -2.38
N GLY A 68 14.04 -2.85 -1.28
CA GLY A 68 12.73 -3.25 -0.75
C GLY A 68 11.54 -2.54 -1.40
N ALA A 69 11.74 -1.31 -1.89
CA ALA A 69 10.65 -0.48 -2.40
C ALA A 69 9.83 -1.14 -3.54
N PRO A 70 10.42 -1.78 -4.56
CA PRO A 70 9.63 -2.45 -5.60
C PRO A 70 8.71 -3.54 -5.07
N TRP A 71 9.18 -4.32 -4.09
CA TRP A 71 8.40 -5.40 -3.49
C TRP A 71 7.23 -4.84 -2.69
N SER A 72 7.46 -3.81 -1.89
CA SER A 72 6.39 -3.12 -1.15
C SER A 72 5.37 -2.48 -2.08
N LEU A 73 5.82 -1.82 -3.16
CA LEU A 73 4.95 -1.23 -4.18
C LEU A 73 4.14 -2.29 -4.91
N GLY A 74 4.76 -3.41 -5.31
CA GLY A 74 4.08 -4.52 -5.98
C GLY A 74 3.00 -5.15 -5.09
N VAL A 75 3.30 -5.39 -3.82
CA VAL A 75 2.33 -5.89 -2.83
C VAL A 75 1.17 -4.92 -2.65
N ALA A 76 1.46 -3.63 -2.45
CA ALA A 76 0.43 -2.61 -2.26
C ALA A 76 -0.45 -2.46 -3.52
N PHE A 77 0.14 -2.49 -4.71
CA PHE A 77 -0.59 -2.40 -5.97
C PHE A 77 -1.52 -3.60 -6.16
N ALA A 78 -1.01 -4.83 -5.98
CA ALA A 78 -1.80 -6.04 -6.15
C ALA A 78 -2.94 -6.13 -5.12
N ALA A 79 -2.67 -5.80 -3.85
CA ALA A 79 -3.69 -5.78 -2.81
C ALA A 79 -4.80 -4.76 -3.13
N ASN A 80 -4.42 -3.54 -3.53
CA ASN A 80 -5.38 -2.51 -3.92
C ASN A 80 -6.17 -2.89 -5.17
N ALA A 81 -5.58 -3.58 -6.15
CA ALA A 81 -6.30 -4.06 -7.32
C ALA A 81 -7.42 -5.05 -6.92
N ILE A 82 -7.15 -5.96 -5.99
CA ILE A 82 -8.16 -6.88 -5.43
C ILE A 82 -9.24 -6.08 -4.70
N SER A 83 -8.84 -5.18 -3.80
CA SER A 83 -9.79 -4.35 -3.05
C SER A 83 -10.68 -3.49 -3.94
N LEU A 84 -10.10 -2.94 -5.01
CA LEU A 84 -10.81 -2.12 -6.00
C LEU A 84 -11.85 -2.96 -6.72
N VAL A 85 -11.47 -4.13 -7.25
CA VAL A 85 -12.41 -5.00 -7.96
C VAL A 85 -13.56 -5.43 -7.04
N LEU A 86 -13.26 -5.90 -5.83
CA LEU A 86 -14.28 -6.32 -4.87
C LEU A 86 -15.17 -5.16 -4.43
N GLY A 87 -14.55 -4.04 -4.05
CA GLY A 87 -15.25 -2.88 -3.53
C GLY A 87 -16.09 -2.17 -4.57
N VAL A 88 -15.59 -1.98 -5.79
CA VAL A 88 -16.36 -1.38 -6.89
C VAL A 88 -17.54 -2.28 -7.25
N SER A 89 -17.32 -3.59 -7.39
CA SER A 89 -18.41 -4.52 -7.71
C SER A 89 -19.50 -4.50 -6.64
N ALA A 90 -19.11 -4.58 -5.35
CA ALA A 90 -20.06 -4.54 -4.24
C ALA A 90 -20.75 -3.17 -4.10
N GLY A 91 -20.02 -2.08 -4.32
CA GLY A 91 -20.56 -0.71 -4.29
C GLY A 91 -21.59 -0.47 -5.37
N LEU A 92 -21.31 -0.90 -6.61
CA LEU A 92 -22.26 -0.82 -7.74
C LEU A 92 -23.52 -1.64 -7.46
N LEU A 93 -23.38 -2.87 -6.95
CA LEU A 93 -24.53 -3.70 -6.57
C LEU A 93 -25.36 -3.04 -5.45
N ALA A 94 -24.71 -2.44 -4.46
CA ALA A 94 -25.41 -1.72 -3.41
C ALA A 94 -26.07 -0.43 -3.89
N ALA A 95 -25.54 0.21 -4.93
CA ALA A 95 -26.11 1.42 -5.53
C ALA A 95 -27.35 1.11 -6.38
N GLU A 96 -27.30 0.02 -7.16
CA GLU A 96 -28.38 -0.40 -8.07
C GLU A 96 -29.59 -0.99 -7.33
N PHE A 97 -29.36 -1.86 -6.35
CA PHE A 97 -30.44 -2.57 -5.66
C PHE A 97 -30.89 -1.83 -4.39
N ASP A 98 -32.20 -1.77 -4.18
CA ASP A 98 -32.80 -1.29 -2.93
C ASP A 98 -33.21 -2.45 -2.00
N GLY A 99 -33.41 -2.14 -0.73
CA GLY A 99 -33.93 -3.09 0.25
C GLY A 99 -32.89 -4.06 0.84
N VAL A 100 -33.21 -5.35 0.87
CA VAL A 100 -32.41 -6.38 1.58
C VAL A 100 -30.99 -6.56 1.02
N PRO A 101 -30.77 -6.65 -0.31
CA PRO A 101 -29.42 -6.83 -0.86
C PRO A 101 -28.47 -5.70 -0.45
N ARG A 102 -28.92 -4.44 -0.54
CA ARG A 102 -28.19 -3.26 -0.07
C ARG A 102 -27.83 -3.36 1.41
N ARG A 103 -28.80 -3.73 2.25
CA ARG A 103 -28.58 -3.90 3.70
C ARG A 103 -27.52 -4.95 3.98
N ILE A 104 -27.53 -6.09 3.28
CA ILE A 104 -26.51 -7.14 3.46
C ILE A 104 -25.13 -6.61 3.08
N ILE A 105 -24.98 -5.96 1.92
CA ILE A 105 -23.68 -5.45 1.47
C ILE A 105 -23.13 -4.41 2.44
N LEU A 106 -23.94 -3.42 2.81
CA LEU A 106 -23.52 -2.36 3.73
C LEU A 106 -23.27 -2.89 5.14
N GLN A 107 -24.00 -3.93 5.57
CA GLN A 107 -23.74 -4.59 6.85
C GLN A 107 -22.39 -5.31 6.82
N THR A 108 -22.07 -6.04 5.76
CA THR A 108 -20.74 -6.69 5.59
C THR A 108 -19.64 -5.64 5.61
N VAL A 109 -19.80 -4.52 4.91
CA VAL A 109 -18.88 -3.37 4.98
C VAL A 109 -18.65 -2.90 6.42
N ASN A 110 -19.73 -2.72 7.19
CA ASN A 110 -19.64 -2.26 8.57
C ASN A 110 -18.98 -3.31 9.49
N LEU A 111 -19.22 -4.61 9.26
CA LEU A 111 -18.58 -5.70 10.00
C LEU A 111 -17.08 -5.81 9.70
N THR A 112 -16.67 -5.62 8.44
CA THR A 112 -15.24 -5.64 8.09
C THR A 112 -14.52 -4.45 8.72
N LEU A 113 -15.13 -3.26 8.72
CA LEU A 113 -14.53 -2.04 9.27
C LEU A 113 -14.55 -1.97 10.81
N SER A 114 -15.41 -2.75 11.48
CA SER A 114 -15.43 -2.81 12.94
C SER A 114 -14.28 -3.65 13.52
N PHE A 115 -13.70 -4.55 12.72
CA PHE A 115 -12.54 -5.33 13.11
C PHE A 115 -11.24 -4.52 12.98
N PRO A 116 -10.34 -4.56 13.99
CA PRO A 116 -9.01 -3.95 13.86
C PRO A 116 -8.22 -4.62 12.74
N SER A 117 -8.08 -3.93 11.61
CA SER A 117 -7.47 -4.47 10.38
C SER A 117 -6.04 -4.96 10.59
N LEU A 118 -5.25 -4.26 11.42
CA LEU A 118 -3.89 -4.68 11.76
C LEU A 118 -3.86 -6.04 12.47
N VAL A 119 -4.76 -6.23 13.45
CA VAL A 119 -4.82 -7.47 14.23
C VAL A 119 -5.27 -8.63 13.35
N ALA A 120 -6.30 -8.40 12.53
CA ALA A 120 -6.77 -9.39 11.55
C ALA A 120 -5.66 -9.76 10.55
N ALA A 121 -4.90 -8.77 10.08
CA ALA A 121 -3.81 -9.00 9.15
C ALA A 121 -2.67 -9.80 9.77
N MET A 122 -2.27 -9.47 11.00
CA MET A 122 -1.24 -10.22 11.74
C MET A 122 -1.66 -11.67 11.98
N ALA A 123 -2.90 -11.89 12.43
CA ALA A 123 -3.44 -13.24 12.65
C ALA A 123 -3.49 -14.06 11.36
N ALA A 124 -3.96 -13.46 10.27
CA ALA A 124 -4.04 -14.14 8.98
C ALA A 124 -2.65 -14.49 8.42
N VAL A 125 -1.67 -13.59 8.51
CA VAL A 125 -0.29 -13.88 8.09
C VAL A 125 0.36 -14.95 8.97
N ALA A 126 0.05 -14.99 10.27
CA ALA A 126 0.54 -16.05 11.16
C ALA A 126 0.00 -17.43 10.77
N ILE A 127 -1.23 -17.51 10.26
CA ILE A 127 -1.88 -18.77 9.84
C ILE A 127 -1.45 -19.16 8.42
N LEU A 128 -1.48 -18.22 7.47
CA LEU A 128 -1.20 -18.45 6.05
C LEU A 128 0.31 -18.54 5.75
N GLY A 129 1.15 -18.19 6.71
CA GLY A 129 2.59 -18.12 6.56
C GLY A 129 3.06 -16.79 5.96
N GLN A 130 4.35 -16.51 6.16
CA GLN A 130 4.98 -15.25 5.78
C GLN A 130 5.36 -15.26 4.28
N SER A 131 4.38 -15.01 3.42
CA SER A 131 4.57 -14.88 1.96
C SER A 131 3.95 -13.59 1.41
N ALA A 132 4.51 -13.08 0.30
CA ALA A 132 3.96 -11.91 -0.38
C ALA A 132 2.50 -12.13 -0.80
N GLY A 133 2.15 -13.33 -1.28
CA GLY A 133 0.79 -13.70 -1.67
C GLY A 133 -0.19 -13.66 -0.50
N ALA A 134 0.19 -14.19 0.66
CA ALA A 134 -0.65 -14.12 1.86
C ALA A 134 -0.92 -12.67 2.27
N VAL A 135 0.11 -11.82 2.27
CA VAL A 135 -0.03 -10.39 2.59
C VAL A 135 -0.95 -9.69 1.58
N ILE A 136 -0.77 -9.94 0.28
CA ILE A 136 -1.60 -9.37 -0.79
C ILE A 136 -3.08 -9.72 -0.59
N LEU A 137 -3.40 -10.99 -0.36
CA LEU A 137 -4.77 -11.45 -0.16
C LEU A 137 -5.40 -10.82 1.08
N VAL A 138 -4.67 -10.83 2.19
CA VAL A 138 -5.16 -10.30 3.47
C VAL A 138 -5.42 -8.80 3.38
N LEU A 139 -4.47 -8.02 2.88
CA LEU A 139 -4.64 -6.58 2.70
C LEU A 139 -5.77 -6.28 1.71
N GLY A 140 -5.84 -7.03 0.60
CA GLY A 140 -6.87 -6.89 -0.42
C GLY A 140 -8.28 -7.12 0.12
N LEU A 141 -8.47 -8.15 0.93
CA LEU A 141 -9.75 -8.52 1.55
C LEU A 141 -10.14 -7.65 2.75
N LEU A 142 -9.20 -6.91 3.33
CA LEU A 142 -9.51 -6.00 4.44
C LEU A 142 -9.80 -4.57 3.95
N ALA A 143 -9.25 -4.16 2.81
CA ALA A 143 -9.40 -2.79 2.32
C ALA A 143 -10.54 -2.56 1.32
N TRP A 144 -11.18 -3.61 0.77
CA TRP A 144 -12.32 -3.47 -0.15
C TRP A 144 -13.50 -2.61 0.35
N PRO A 145 -13.84 -2.53 1.66
CA PRO A 145 -14.98 -1.74 2.11
C PRO A 145 -14.80 -0.24 1.88
N LEU A 146 -13.55 0.24 1.81
CA LEU A 146 -13.23 1.64 1.51
C LEU A 146 -13.68 2.01 0.09
N PHE A 147 -13.39 1.14 -0.89
CA PHE A 147 -13.81 1.33 -2.27
C PHE A 147 -15.34 1.20 -2.42
N ALA A 148 -15.94 0.23 -1.73
CA ALA A 148 -17.41 0.06 -1.75
C ALA A 148 -18.15 1.31 -1.28
N ARG A 149 -17.67 1.96 -0.21
CA ARG A 149 -18.27 3.20 0.30
C ARG A 149 -18.15 4.37 -0.65
N VAL A 150 -17.00 4.52 -1.32
CA VAL A 150 -16.79 5.62 -2.28
C VAL A 150 -17.68 5.46 -3.50
N VAL A 151 -17.88 4.23 -3.97
CA VAL A 151 -18.70 3.94 -5.15
C VAL A 151 -20.20 4.02 -4.85
N TYR A 152 -20.59 3.66 -3.63
CA TYR A 152 -21.97 3.74 -3.16
C TYR A 152 -22.41 5.17 -2.81
N ALA A 153 -21.49 6.02 -2.35
CA ALA A 153 -21.77 7.38 -1.86
C ALA A 153 -22.24 8.32 -2.98
#